data_AF-A0A960QCI6-F1
#
_entry.id   AF-A0A960QCI6-F1
#
_cell.length_a   1.000
_cell.length_b   1.000
_cell.length_c   1.000
_cell.angle_alpha   90.00
_cell.angle_beta   90.00
_cell.angle_gamma   90.00
#
_symmetry.space_group_name_H-M   'P 1'
#
loop_
_entity.id
_entity.type
_entity.pdbx_description
1 polymer ?
#
loop_
_entity_poly.entity_id
_entity_poly.type
_entity_poly.pdbx_seq_one_letter_code
_entity_poly.pdbx_strand_id
1 'polypeptide(L)'
;RFRRWWLAEKEPLWIDNPDAGYPLALAYVAAGQGSKALSLLETAVAERSSLALLVDVEPRFEPLRRSPRFRSLRARVSLDGSRGSGA
;
A
#
# COMPACT_ATOMS: atom_id res chain seq x y z
N ARG A 1 -15.87 -22.17 -11.08
CA ARG A 1 -14.81 -22.99 -11.73
C ARG A 1 -13.48 -22.50 -11.18
N PHE A 2 -12.80 -23.35 -10.42
CA PHE A 2 -11.67 -23.04 -9.53
C PHE A 2 -10.47 -22.40 -10.25
N ARG A 3 -9.88 -21.37 -9.62
CA ARG A 3 -8.56 -20.80 -9.94
C ARG A 3 -7.46 -21.86 -9.76
N ARG A 4 -7.23 -22.63 -10.82
CA ARG A 4 -5.92 -23.15 -11.21
C ARG A 4 -5.25 -21.89 -11.80
N TRP A 5 -4.11 -21.37 -11.33
CA TRP A 5 -2.79 -21.96 -11.44
C TRP A 5 -1.85 -21.10 -10.58
N TRP A 6 -1.22 -21.74 -9.58
CA TRP A 6 -0.31 -21.13 -8.60
C TRP A 6 1.17 -21.51 -8.90
N LEU A 7 1.49 -22.10 -10.07
CA LEU A 7 2.78 -22.78 -10.30
C LEU A 7 3.40 -22.66 -11.72
N ALA A 8 2.97 -21.75 -12.59
CA ALA A 8 3.62 -21.57 -13.90
C ALA A 8 3.98 -20.09 -14.11
N GLU A 9 5.22 -19.82 -14.52
CA GLU A 9 5.86 -18.51 -14.73
C GLU A 9 6.17 -17.66 -13.47
N LYS A 10 7.25 -18.03 -12.75
CA LYS A 10 7.94 -17.12 -11.81
C LYS A 10 9.01 -16.28 -12.51
N GLU A 11 8.58 -15.22 -13.18
CA GLU A 11 9.36 -13.99 -13.42
C GLU A 11 8.96 -12.97 -12.34
N PRO A 12 9.80 -12.00 -11.88
CA PRO A 12 9.79 -11.52 -10.49
C PRO A 12 8.45 -10.89 -10.06
N LEU A 13 7.61 -11.71 -9.42
CA LEU A 13 6.24 -11.44 -8.95
C LEU A 13 6.09 -10.33 -7.89
N TRP A 14 7.11 -9.49 -7.70
CA TRP A 14 7.17 -8.50 -6.62
C TRP A 14 7.44 -7.07 -7.09
N ILE A 15 7.90 -6.85 -8.32
CA ILE A 15 8.21 -5.49 -8.81
C ILE A 15 6.94 -4.75 -9.22
N ASP A 16 5.98 -5.46 -9.84
CA ASP A 16 4.73 -4.87 -10.37
C ASP A 16 3.47 -5.34 -9.64
N ASN A 17 3.61 -5.91 -8.44
CA ASN A 17 2.45 -6.33 -7.63
C ASN A 17 2.02 -5.20 -6.67
N PRO A 18 0.83 -4.59 -6.85
CA PRO A 18 0.29 -3.58 -5.93
C PRO A 18 0.31 -4.02 -4.46
N ASP A 19 0.04 -5.30 -4.23
CA ASP A 19 -0.03 -5.90 -2.90
C ASP A 19 1.36 -6.17 -2.30
N ALA A 20 2.43 -6.11 -3.11
CA ALA A 20 3.80 -6.14 -2.62
C ALA A 20 4.31 -4.75 -2.19
N GLY A 21 3.69 -3.67 -2.67
CA GLY A 21 4.07 -2.29 -2.34
C GLY A 21 3.96 -1.98 -0.85
N TYR A 22 2.88 -2.45 -0.20
CA TYR A 22 2.67 -2.26 1.24
C TYR A 22 3.72 -2.97 2.13
N PRO A 23 3.96 -4.30 2.01
CA PRO A 23 4.98 -4.96 2.82
C PRO A 23 6.39 -4.46 2.51
N LEU A 24 6.69 -4.07 1.26
CA LEU A 24 7.96 -3.47 0.92
C LEU A 24 8.13 -2.06 1.53
N ALA A 25 7.05 -1.27 1.59
CA ALA A 25 7.08 0.02 2.28
C ALA A 25 7.44 -0.14 3.77
N LEU A 26 6.90 -1.17 4.44
CA LEU A 26 7.27 -1.49 5.82
C LEU A 26 8.75 -1.79 5.98
N ALA A 27 9.33 -2.58 5.06
CA ALA A 27 10.76 -2.86 5.06
C ALA A 27 11.60 -1.58 4.88
N TYR A 28 11.18 -0.68 3.99
CA TYR A 28 11.87 0.60 3.81
C TYR A 28 11.72 1.55 5.00
N VAL A 29 10.61 1.52 5.74
CA VAL A 29 10.51 2.28 7.00
C VAL A 29 11.46 1.72 8.05
N ALA A 30 11.52 0.40 8.21
CA ALA A 30 12.47 -0.23 9.12
C ALA A 30 13.94 0.10 8.77
N ALA A 31 14.23 0.28 7.48
CA ALA A 31 15.54 0.70 6.99
C ALA A 31 15.78 2.22 7.05
N GLY A 32 14.87 3.02 7.63
CA GLY A 32 14.98 4.48 7.71
C GLY A 32 14.78 5.22 6.37
N GLN A 33 14.41 4.51 5.31
CA GLN A 33 14.25 5.03 3.94
C GLN A 33 12.82 5.52 3.69
N GLY A 34 12.38 6.50 4.49
CA GLY A 34 10.99 6.97 4.49
C GLY A 34 10.48 7.48 3.14
N SER A 35 11.32 8.13 2.34
CA SER A 35 10.93 8.60 1.00
C SER A 35 10.57 7.46 0.04
N LYS A 36 11.29 6.33 0.09
CA LYS A 36 10.99 5.14 -0.73
C LYS A 36 9.73 4.45 -0.24
N ALA A 37 9.57 4.33 1.08
CA ALA A 37 8.36 3.80 1.68
C ALA A 37 7.12 4.61 1.25
N LEU A 38 7.20 5.94 1.25
CA LEU A 38 6.10 6.81 0.81
C LEU A 38 5.74 6.59 -0.66
N SER A 39 6.72 6.49 -1.56
CA SER A 39 6.43 6.24 -2.98
C SER A 39 5.72 4.90 -3.20
N LEU A 40 6.12 3.85 -2.47
CA LEU A 40 5.45 2.55 -2.55
C LEU A 40 4.03 2.59 -2.01
N LEU A 41 3.79 3.32 -0.91
CA LEU A 41 2.45 3.51 -0.37
C LEU A 41 1.56 4.29 -1.35
N GLU A 42 2.10 5.32 -2.00
CA GLU A 42 1.36 6.10 -3.00
C GLU A 42 0.91 5.24 -4.18
N THR A 43 1.78 4.35 -4.66
CA THR A 43 1.43 3.35 -5.69
C THR A 43 0.38 2.38 -5.18
N ALA A 44 0.57 1.79 -4.00
CA ALA A 44 -0.38 0.83 -3.41
C ALA A 44 -1.79 1.45 -3.23
N VAL A 45 -1.87 2.73 -2.87
CA VAL A 45 -3.15 3.47 -2.80
C VAL A 45 -3.72 3.74 -4.19
N ALA A 46 -2.89 4.17 -5.15
CA ALA A 46 -3.34 4.43 -6.52
C ALA A 46 -3.90 3.17 -7.20
N GLU A 47 -3.30 2.02 -6.92
CA GLU A 47 -3.70 0.72 -7.47
C GLU A 47 -4.77 0.00 -6.63
N ARG A 48 -5.28 0.65 -5.57
CA ARG A 48 -6.32 0.12 -4.69
C ARG A 48 -5.95 -1.22 -4.05
N SER A 49 -4.69 -1.39 -3.64
CA SER A 49 -4.27 -2.56 -2.87
C SER A 49 -5.19 -2.73 -1.66
N SER A 50 -5.59 -3.97 -1.39
CA SER A 50 -6.43 -4.30 -0.24
C SER A 50 -5.80 -3.88 1.10
N LEU A 51 -4.46 -3.84 1.16
CA LEU A 51 -3.69 -3.44 2.33
C LEU A 51 -3.62 -1.92 2.52
N ALA A 52 -3.96 -1.13 1.51
CA ALA A 52 -3.95 0.34 1.58
C ALA A 52 -4.88 0.88 2.69
N LEU A 53 -5.96 0.17 3.01
CA LEU A 53 -6.88 0.51 4.11
C LEU A 53 -6.21 0.43 5.48
N LEU A 54 -5.15 -0.37 5.62
CA LEU A 54 -4.42 -0.56 6.87
C LEU A 54 -3.37 0.52 7.12
N VAL A 55 -3.09 1.40 6.14
CA VAL A 55 -2.04 2.43 6.26
C VAL A 55 -2.27 3.34 7.46
N ASP A 56 -3.53 3.62 7.82
CA ASP A 56 -3.82 4.51 8.94
C ASP A 56 -3.66 3.86 10.31
N VAL A 57 -3.91 2.56 10.43
CA VAL A 57 -3.88 1.85 11.71
C VAL A 57 -2.53 1.18 12.00
N GLU A 58 -1.66 1.07 11.00
CA GLU A 58 -0.35 0.42 11.12
C GLU A 58 0.65 1.29 11.92
N PRO A 59 1.08 0.85 13.12
CA PRO A 59 2.00 1.62 13.95
C PRO A 59 3.40 1.78 13.36
N ARG A 60 3.85 0.84 12.51
CA ARG A 60 5.18 0.92 11.89
C ARG A 60 5.32 2.11 10.95
N PHE A 61 4.23 2.73 10.51
CA PHE A 61 4.26 3.97 9.72
C PHE A 61 4.30 5.24 10.58
N GLU A 62 4.41 5.15 11.91
CA GLU A 62 4.54 6.32 12.79
C GLU A 62 5.61 7.32 12.33
N PRO A 63 6.82 6.89 11.91
CA PRO A 63 7.83 7.83 11.42
C PRO A 63 7.39 8.64 10.18
N LEU A 64 6.46 8.10 9.38
CA LEU A 64 5.97 8.74 8.16
C LEU A 64 4.80 9.70 8.42
N ARG A 65 4.09 9.60 9.55
CA ARG A 65 2.87 10.39 9.82
C ARG A 65 3.09 11.90 9.80
N ARG A 66 4.31 12.36 10.10
CA ARG A 66 4.69 13.79 10.03
C ARG A 66 4.85 14.30 8.60
N SER A 67 5.01 13.42 7.62
CA SER A 67 5.16 13.78 6.21
C SER A 67 3.86 14.36 5.62
N PRO A 68 3.91 15.50 4.91
CA PRO A 68 2.78 15.99 4.13
C PRO A 68 2.26 14.97 3.13
N ARG A 69 3.16 14.18 2.51
CA ARG A 69 2.80 13.12 1.55
C ARG A 69 1.94 12.04 2.21
N PHE A 70 2.28 11.64 3.44
CA PHE A 70 1.50 10.66 4.19
C PHE A 70 0.10 11.18 4.54
N ARG A 71 -0.02 12.46 4.91
CA ARG A 71 -1.34 13.08 5.16
C ARG A 71 -2.22 13.11 3.91
N SER A 72 -1.66 13.48 2.76
CA SER A 72 -2.39 13.47 1.48
C SER A 72 -2.84 12.06 1.09
N LEU A 73 -2.00 11.06 1.36
CA LEU A 73 -2.32 9.67 1.10
C LEU A 73 -3.51 9.18 1.94
N ARG A 74 -3.53 9.47 3.25
CA ARG A 74 -4.67 9.14 4.12
C ARG A 74 -5.98 9.74 3.63
N ALA A 75 -5.96 11.01 3.22
CA ALA A 75 -7.15 11.69 2.71
C ALA A 75 -7.74 10.98 1.48
N ARG A 76 -6.90 10.47 0.58
CA ARG A 76 -7.35 9.72 -0.61
C ARG A 76 -8.01 8.39 -0.24
N VAL A 77 -7.45 7.67 0.74
CA VAL A 77 -8.01 6.39 1.21
C VAL A 77 -9.38 6.60 1.89
N SER A 78 -9.52 7.64 2.72
CA SER A 78 -10.79 7.95 3.39
C SER A 78 -11.91 8.34 2.41
N LEU A 79 -11.57 9.13 1.37
CA LEU A 79 -12.55 9.53 0.35
C LEU A 79 -13.05 8.32 -0.46
N ASP A 80 -12.19 7.36 -0.77
CA ASP A 80 -12.59 6.15 -1.49
C ASP A 80 -13.44 5.21 -0.62
N GLY A 81 -13.17 5.11 0.68
CA GLY A 81 -14.01 4.34 1.62
C GLY A 81 -15.42 4.91 1.79
N SER A 82 -15.54 6.25 1.78
CA SER A 82 -16.86 6.93 1.91
C SER A 82 -17.75 6.82 0.66
N ARG A 83 -17.19 6.46 -0.50
CA ARG A 83 -17.93 6.29 -1.76
C ARG A 83 -18.57 4.90 -1.94
N GLY A 84 -18.37 3.98 -0.98
CA GLY A 84 -18.90 2.61 -1.01
C GLY A 84 -20.18 2.37 -0.20
N SER A 85 -20.72 3.38 0.50
CA SER A 85 -21.98 3.27 1.25
C SER A 85 -23.02 4.17 0.61
N GLY A 86 -23.62 3.66 -0.48
CA GLY A 86 -24.59 4.41 -1.27
C GLY A 86 -25.09 3.59 -2.45
N ALA A 87 -25.65 2.41 -2.18
CA ALA A 87 -26.57 1.67 -3.06
C ALA A 87 -27.19 0.52 -2.26
#